data_AF-A0A6J4S5L5-F1
#
_entry.id   AF-A0A6J4S5L5-F1
#
_cell.length_a   1.000
_cell.length_b   1.000
_cell.length_c   1.000
_cell.angle_alpha   90.00
_cell.angle_beta   90.00
_cell.angle_gamma   90.00
#
_symmetry.space_group_name_H-M   'P 1'
#
loop_
_entity.id
_entity.type
_entity.pdbx_description
1 polymer ?
#
loop_
_entity_poly.entity_id
_entity_poly.type
_entity_poly.pdbx_seq_one_letter_code
_entity_poly.pdbx_strand_id
1 'polypeptide(L)' 'MSTPEPAAQLDALVARLERASEQLRTGDLSPDAAASLVEDAAHLAAQASAELERLARQAASEPLPGQDQLL' A
#
# COMPACT_ATOMS: atom_id res chain seq x y z
N MET A 1 -4.00 0.88 21.88
CA MET A 1 -3.77 1.66 20.64
C MET A 1 -4.47 0.89 19.54
N SER A 2 -5.55 1.43 18.98
CA SER A 2 -6.27 0.77 17.88
C SER A 2 -5.33 0.71 16.68
N THR A 3 -5.03 -0.50 16.20
CA THR A 3 -4.33 -0.68 14.93
C THR A 3 -5.09 0.09 13.85
N PRO A 4 -4.41 0.85 12.97
CA PRO A 4 -5.08 1.54 11.87
C PRO A 4 -5.90 0.52 11.09
N GLU A 5 -7.10 0.92 10.66
CA GLU A 5 -7.90 0.08 9.76
C GLU A 5 -7.05 -0.30 8.54
N PRO A 6 -7.16 -1.54 8.05
CA PRO A 6 -6.23 -2.07 7.06
C PRO A 6 -6.23 -1.24 5.75
N ALA A 7 -7.36 -0.62 5.39
CA ALA A 7 -7.44 0.35 4.30
C ALA A 7 -6.60 1.62 4.54
N ALA A 8 -6.58 2.15 5.77
CA ALA A 8 -5.79 3.33 6.11
C ALA A 8 -4.26 3.05 6.04
N GLN A 9 -3.85 1.80 6.26
CA GLN A 9 -2.45 1.40 6.09
C GLN A 9 -2.05 1.39 4.61
N LEU A 10 -2.92 0.86 3.72
CA LEU A 10 -2.70 0.91 2.28
C LEU A 10 -2.63 2.36 1.77
N ASP A 11 -3.55 3.22 2.19
CA ASP A 11 -3.56 4.64 1.82
C ASP A 11 -2.27 5.35 2.24
N ALA A 12 -1.76 5.05 3.44
CA ALA A 12 -0.50 5.61 3.91
C ALA A 12 0.72 5.16 3.07
N LEU A 13 0.72 3.91 2.60
CA LEU A 13 1.78 3.39 1.70
C LEU A 13 1.71 4.07 0.33
N VAL A 14 0.51 4.21 -0.23
CA VAL A 14 0.29 4.90 -1.51
C VAL A 14 0.72 6.37 -1.42
N ALA A 15 0.30 7.09 -0.39
CA ALA A 15 0.67 8.50 -0.20
C ALA A 15 2.19 8.71 -0.07
N ARG A 16 2.91 7.74 0.51
CA ARG A 16 4.39 7.78 0.58
C ARG A 16 5.01 7.53 -0.80
N LEU A 17 4.49 6.56 -1.55
CA LEU A 17 4.95 6.25 -2.90
C LEU A 17 4.73 7.42 -3.88
N GLU A 18 3.59 8.10 -3.77
CA GLU A 18 3.28 9.29 -4.57
C GLU A 18 4.29 10.40 -4.33
N ARG A 19 4.61 10.70 -3.06
CA ARG A 19 5.63 11.70 -2.71
C ARG A 19 7.01 11.34 -3.24
N ALA A 20 7.43 10.07 -3.14
CA ALA A 20 8.70 9.62 -3.70
C ALA A 20 8.73 9.80 -5.22
N SER A 21 7.62 9.47 -5.89
CA SER A 21 7.47 9.64 -7.34
C SER A 21 7.46 11.11 -7.77
N GLU A 22 6.83 11.99 -6.99
CA GLU A 22 6.87 13.43 -7.19
C GLU A 22 8.29 13.97 -7.09
N GLN A 23 9.04 13.57 -6.06
CA GLN A 23 10.44 13.96 -5.89
C GLN A 23 11.31 13.49 -7.08
N LEU A 24 11.14 12.26 -7.57
CA LEU A 24 11.83 11.78 -8.76
C LEU A 24 11.51 12.61 -10.01
N ARG A 25 10.24 13.00 -10.18
CA ARG A 25 9.78 13.80 -11.33
C ARG A 25 10.31 15.24 -11.33
N THR A 26 10.73 15.77 -10.18
CA THR A 26 11.36 17.10 -10.13
C THR A 26 12.62 17.14 -11.00
N GLY A 27 13.36 16.02 -11.07
CA GLY A 27 14.68 15.97 -11.72
C GLY A 27 15.79 16.67 -10.95
N ASP A 28 15.51 17.21 -9.76
CA ASP A 28 16.46 18.00 -8.94
C ASP A 28 17.34 17.12 -8.02
N LEU A 29 17.39 15.81 -8.29
CA LEU A 29 18.15 14.83 -7.51
C LEU A 29 19.45 14.46 -8.23
N SER A 30 20.50 14.21 -7.47
CA SER A 30 21.70 13.58 -8.01
C SER A 30 21.38 12.14 -8.46
N PRO A 31 22.17 11.54 -9.37
CA PRO A 31 21.92 10.17 -9.83
C PRO A 31 21.90 9.14 -8.69
N ASP A 32 22.78 9.29 -7.71
CA ASP A 32 22.85 8.41 -6.53
C ASP A 32 21.61 8.56 -5.63
N ALA A 33 21.21 9.81 -5.35
CA ALA A 33 20.00 10.09 -4.57
C ALA A 33 18.72 9.60 -5.29
N ALA A 34 18.66 9.75 -6.61
CA ALA A 34 17.57 9.22 -7.42
C ALA A 34 17.53 7.68 -7.39
N ALA A 35 18.69 7.00 -7.44
CA ALA A 35 18.75 5.55 -7.33
C ALA A 35 18.22 5.05 -5.98
N SER A 36 18.69 5.64 -4.87
CA SER A 36 18.17 5.30 -3.54
C SER A 36 16.67 5.55 -3.42
N LEU A 37 16.16 6.67 -3.95
CA LEU A 37 14.75 6.98 -3.89
C LEU A 37 13.88 6.04 -4.76
N VAL A 38 14.40 5.55 -5.89
CA VAL A 38 13.75 4.51 -6.70
C VAL A 38 13.68 3.19 -5.95
N GLU A 39 14.75 2.80 -5.25
CA GLU A 39 14.77 1.59 -4.41
C GLU A 39 13.74 1.68 -3.28
N ASP A 40 13.66 2.83 -2.60
CA ASP A 40 12.65 3.09 -1.58
C ASP A 40 11.23 3.04 -2.15
N ALA A 41 11.00 3.62 -3.34
CA ALA A 41 9.72 3.55 -4.04
C ALA A 41 9.34 2.10 -4.40
N ALA A 42 10.30 1.30 -4.86
CA ALA A 42 10.08 -0.13 -5.14
C ALA A 42 9.70 -0.89 -3.86
N HIS A 43 10.35 -0.60 -2.73
CA HIS A 43 10.02 -1.20 -1.45
C HIS A 43 8.60 -0.81 -0.98
N LEU A 44 8.23 0.46 -1.09
CA LEU A 44 6.88 0.95 -0.78
C LEU A 44 5.82 0.28 -1.65
N ALA A 45 6.08 0.13 -2.96
CA ALA A 45 5.16 -0.53 -3.89
C ALA A 45 4.97 -2.03 -3.55
N ALA A 46 6.04 -2.73 -3.16
CA ALA A 46 5.96 -4.12 -2.72
C ALA A 46 5.12 -4.26 -1.43
N GLN A 47 5.30 -3.35 -0.47
CA GLN A 47 4.49 -3.31 0.75
C GLN A 47 3.01 -3.05 0.45
N ALA A 48 2.71 -2.06 -0.40
CA ALA A 48 1.35 -1.73 -0.80
C ALA A 48 0.67 -2.92 -1.50
N SER A 49 1.42 -3.62 -2.36
CA SER A 49 0.92 -4.81 -3.06
C SER A 49 0.58 -5.95 -2.10
N ALA A 50 1.46 -6.21 -1.11
CA ALA A 50 1.22 -7.23 -0.10
C ALA A 50 -0.01 -6.90 0.78
N GLU A 51 -0.20 -5.63 1.10
CA GLU A 51 -1.33 -5.16 1.90
C GLU A 51 -2.65 -5.22 1.12
N LEU A 52 -2.64 -4.80 -0.15
CA LEU A 52 -3.79 -4.94 -1.06
C LEU A 52 -4.22 -6.40 -1.19
N GLU A 53 -3.26 -7.30 -1.38
CA GLU A 53 -3.50 -8.74 -1.48
C GLU A 53 -4.07 -9.31 -0.16
N ARG A 54 -3.62 -8.82 1.00
CA ARG A 54 -4.18 -9.18 2.31
C ARG A 54 -5.65 -8.73 2.41
N LEU A 55 -5.94 -7.49 2.04
CA LEU A 55 -7.29 -6.92 2.02
C LEU A 55 -8.21 -7.71 1.08
N ALA A 56 -7.74 -8.04 -0.12
CA ALA A 56 -8.50 -8.82 -1.09
C ALA A 56 -8.89 -10.20 -0.56
N ARG A 57 -7.97 -10.91 0.12
CA ARG A 57 -8.26 -12.20 0.76
C ARG A 57 -9.25 -12.09 1.91
N GLN A 58 -9.18 -11.02 2.70
CA GLN A 58 -10.13 -10.76 3.78
C GLN A 58 -11.54 -10.52 3.23
N ALA A 59 -11.67 -9.66 2.22
CA ALA A 59 -12.94 -9.38 1.57
C ALA A 59 -13.55 -10.65 0.93
N ALA A 60 -12.72 -11.55 0.37
CA ALA A 60 -13.19 -12.82 -0.17
C ALA A 60 -13.63 -13.83 0.90
N SER A 61 -13.19 -13.67 2.16
CA SER A 61 -13.53 -14.55 3.28
C SER A 61 -14.71 -14.05 4.10
N GLU A 62 -15.18 -12.82 3.85
CA GLU A 62 -16.33 -12.26 4.55
C GLU A 62 -17.61 -12.92 4.03
N PRO A 63 -18.41 -13.58 4.90
CA PRO A 63 -19.65 -14.20 4.47
C PRO A 63 -20.57 -13.14 3.89
N LEU A 64 -21.21 -13.43 2.76
CA LEU A 64 -22.15 -12.47 2.19
C LEU A 64 -23.29 -12.22 3.21
N PRO A 65 -23.72 -10.97 3.41
CA PRO A 65 -24.85 -10.67 4.28
C PRO A 65 -26.08 -11.47 3.80
N GLY A 66 -26.59 -12.36 4.66
CA GLY A 66 -27.65 -13.32 4.34
C GLY A 66 -27.21 -14.79 4.26
N GLN A 67 -25.93 -15.11 4.46
CA GLN A 67 -25.43 -16.48 4.62
C GLN A 67 -25.37 -16.95 6.09
N ASP A 68 -25.90 -16.17 7.03
CA ASP A 68 -26.03 -16.59 8.42
C ASP A 68 -27.21 -17.57 8.56
N GLN A 69 -26.86 -18.86 8.71
CA GLN A 69 -27.66 -19.99 9.20
C GLN A 69 -28.73 -20.59 8.28
N LEU A 70 -28.32 -21.60 7.51
CA LEU A 70 -29.17 -22.70 7.05
C LEU A 70 -28.75 -24.07 7.64
N LEU A 71 -28.13 -24.06 8.82
CA LEU A 71 -27.82 -25.25 9.61
C LEU A 71 -28.27 -25.02 11.05
#